data_AF-A0A9C9PL47-F1
#
_entry.id   AF-A0A9C9PL47-F1
#
_cell.length_a   1.000
_cell.length_b   1.000
_cell.length_c   1.000
_cell.angle_alpha   90.00
_cell.angle_beta   90.00
_cell.angle_gamma   90.00
#
_symmetry.space_group_name_H-M   'P 1'
#
loop_
_entity.id
_entity.type
_entity.pdbx_description
1 polymer ?
#
loop_
_entity_poly.entity_id
_entity_poly.type
_entity_poly.pdbx_seq_one_letter_code
_entity_poly.pdbx_strand_id
1 'polypeptide(L)'
;MSFDALSKEQQIMVSMRKVLTNIIREITPQPGTQYPLSEPTVEDIRMCLILIAAREKELAEEKGQNNLDRPYYADEPQTTQTVPLDQIQRHNKKLH
;
A
#
# COMPACT_ATOMS: atom_id res chain seq x y z
N MET A 1 6.14 4.46 -10.39
CA MET A 1 7.46 3.81 -10.35
C MET A 1 7.52 2.75 -11.43
N SER A 2 8.65 2.59 -12.13
CA SER A 2 8.81 1.50 -13.11
C SER A 2 8.98 0.16 -12.39
N PHE A 3 8.42 -0.93 -12.93
CA PHE A 3 8.54 -2.29 -12.38
C PHE A 3 10.01 -2.73 -12.25
N ASP A 4 10.83 -2.39 -13.23
CA ASP A 4 12.26 -2.74 -13.25
C ASP A 4 13.07 -2.00 -12.17
N ALA A 5 12.53 -0.91 -11.62
CA ALA A 5 13.16 -0.16 -10.52
C ALA A 5 12.84 -0.74 -9.13
N LEU A 6 11.96 -1.75 -9.05
CA LEU A 6 11.62 -2.44 -7.81
C LEU A 6 12.72 -3.44 -7.41
N SER A 7 12.82 -3.75 -6.12
CA SER A 7 13.67 -4.86 -5.68
C SER A 7 13.13 -6.19 -6.22
N LYS A 8 13.97 -7.23 -6.30
CA LYS A 8 13.55 -8.56 -6.73
C LYS A 8 12.33 -9.07 -5.95
N GLU A 9 12.33 -8.87 -4.64
CA GLU A 9 11.22 -9.29 -3.79
C GLU A 9 9.92 -8.52 -4.10
N GLN A 10 10.00 -7.21 -4.29
CA GLN A 10 8.86 -6.40 -4.72
C GLN A 10 8.34 -6.83 -6.10
N GLN A 11 9.23 -7.12 -7.05
CA GLN A 11 8.84 -7.64 -8.37
C GLN A 11 8.08 -8.96 -8.25
N ILE A 12 8.54 -9.87 -7.38
CA ILE A 12 7.87 -11.14 -7.09
C ILE A 12 6.49 -10.89 -6.49
N MET A 13 6.37 -10.04 -5.47
CA MET A 13 5.08 -9.72 -4.84
C MET A 13 4.06 -9.12 -5.82
N VAL A 14 4.49 -8.13 -6.61
CA VAL A 14 3.65 -7.52 -7.64
C VAL A 14 3.22 -8.55 -8.68
N SER A 15 4.13 -9.43 -9.11
CA SER A 15 3.83 -10.47 -10.10
C SER A 15 2.84 -11.49 -9.55
N MET A 16 3.06 -11.99 -8.33
CA MET A 16 2.18 -12.95 -7.66
C MET A 16 0.77 -12.39 -7.48
N ARG A 17 0.63 -11.17 -6.97
CA ARG A 17 -0.67 -10.49 -6.83
C ARG A 17 -1.36 -10.33 -8.18
N LYS A 18 -0.63 -9.89 -9.21
CA LYS A 18 -1.19 -9.69 -10.57
C LYS A 18 -1.67 -11.00 -11.18
N VAL A 19 -0.90 -12.08 -11.08
CA VAL A 19 -1.28 -13.40 -11.61
C VAL A 19 -2.52 -13.93 -10.89
N LEU A 20 -2.52 -13.93 -9.55
CA LEU A 20 -3.67 -14.41 -8.77
C LEU A 20 -4.95 -13.61 -9.07
N THR A 21 -4.85 -12.29 -9.13
CA THR A 21 -6.01 -11.43 -9.44
C THR A 21 -6.51 -11.61 -10.88
N ASN A 22 -5.62 -11.85 -11.84
CA ASN A 22 -6.03 -12.19 -13.20
C ASN A 22 -6.76 -13.54 -13.26
N ILE A 23 -6.23 -14.57 -12.61
CA ILE A 23 -6.90 -15.87 -12.52
C ILE A 23 -8.30 -15.70 -11.91
N ILE A 24 -8.42 -14.98 -10.78
CA ILE A 24 -9.72 -14.71 -10.14
C ILE A 24 -10.69 -14.03 -11.12
N ARG A 25 -10.23 -13.04 -11.88
CA ARG A 25 -11.06 -12.34 -12.87
C ARG A 25 -11.54 -13.28 -13.98
N GLU A 26 -10.67 -14.14 -14.49
CA GLU A 26 -11.00 -15.10 -15.55
C GLU A 26 -12.02 -16.15 -15.09
N ILE A 27 -11.93 -16.57 -13.83
CA ILE A 27 -12.84 -17.57 -13.26
C ILE A 27 -14.08 -16.98 -12.60
N THR A 28 -14.19 -15.65 -12.53
CA THR A 28 -15.37 -15.00 -11.94
C THR A 28 -16.59 -15.29 -12.83
N PRO A 29 -17.58 -16.07 -12.35
CA PRO A 29 -18.72 -16.47 -13.13
C PRO A 29 -19.64 -15.28 -13.40
N GLN A 30 -20.36 -15.33 -14.51
CA GLN A 30 -21.48 -14.43 -14.74
C GLN A 30 -22.60 -14.72 -13.70
N PRO A 31 -23.45 -13.72 -13.37
CA PRO A 31 -24.58 -13.92 -12.47
C PRO A 31 -25.40 -15.15 -12.88
N GLY A 32 -25.66 -16.05 -11.93
CA GLY A 32 -26.41 -17.29 -12.17
C GLY A 32 -25.56 -18.49 -12.61
N THR A 33 -24.24 -18.33 -12.78
CA THR A 33 -23.31 -19.44 -13.04
C THR A 33 -22.56 -19.82 -11.76
N GLN A 34 -22.31 -21.11 -11.55
CA GLN A 34 -21.57 -21.63 -10.40
C GLN A 34 -20.09 -21.22 -10.47
N TYR A 35 -19.50 -20.89 -9.32
CA TYR A 35 -18.06 -20.60 -9.22
C TYR A 35 -17.27 -21.91 -9.38
N PRO A 36 -16.18 -21.93 -10.17
CA PRO A 36 -15.48 -23.18 -10.50
C PRO A 36 -14.58 -23.71 -9.37
N LEU A 37 -14.25 -22.91 -8.36
CA LEU A 37 -13.46 -23.36 -7.20
C LEU A 37 -14.35 -23.63 -5.98
N SER A 38 -13.88 -24.53 -5.13
CA SER A 38 -14.50 -24.78 -3.83
C SER A 38 -14.33 -23.59 -2.88
N GLU A 39 -15.24 -23.43 -1.91
CA GLU A 39 -15.14 -22.39 -0.88
C GLU A 39 -13.79 -22.43 -0.11
N PRO A 40 -13.26 -23.60 0.32
CA PRO A 40 -11.95 -23.66 0.96
C PRO A 40 -10.83 -23.10 0.07
N THR A 41 -10.82 -23.45 -1.22
CA THR A 41 -9.81 -22.93 -2.17
C THR A 41 -9.91 -21.42 -2.32
N VAL A 42 -11.13 -20.87 -2.33
CA VAL A 42 -11.33 -19.42 -2.38
C VAL A 42 -10.77 -18.75 -1.12
N GLU A 43 -10.97 -19.36 0.04
CA GLU A 43 -10.42 -18.85 1.30
C GLU A 43 -8.89 -18.90 1.33
N ASP A 44 -8.28 -19.98 0.86
CA ASP A 44 -6.82 -20.09 0.75
C ASP A 44 -6.24 -18.98 -0.16
N ILE A 45 -6.92 -18.68 -1.27
CA ILE A 45 -6.52 -17.59 -2.17
C ILE A 45 -6.64 -16.22 -1.48
N ARG A 46 -7.73 -15.96 -0.72
CA ARG A 46 -7.88 -14.73 0.05
C ARG A 46 -6.76 -14.58 1.08
N MET A 47 -6.47 -15.64 1.83
CA MET A 47 -5.39 -15.66 2.81
C MET A 47 -4.03 -15.37 2.16
N CYS A 48 -3.76 -15.99 1.01
CA CYS A 48 -2.54 -15.74 0.24
C CYS A 48 -2.42 -14.26 -0.18
N LEU A 49 -3.50 -13.66 -0.68
CA LEU A 49 -3.51 -12.24 -1.06
C LEU A 49 -3.30 -11.31 0.14
N ILE A 50 -3.82 -11.66 1.33
CA ILE A 50 -3.56 -10.94 2.57
C ILE A 50 -2.07 -10.97 2.93
N LEU A 51 -1.43 -12.15 2.84
CA LEU A 51 -0.01 -12.30 3.12
C LEU A 51 0.87 -11.51 2.14
N ILE A 52 0.52 -11.52 0.85
CA ILE A 52 1.21 -10.71 -0.15
C ILE A 52 1.09 -9.22 0.18
N ALA A 53 -0.11 -8.74 0.51
CA ALA A 53 -0.34 -7.35 0.86
C ALA A 53 0.42 -6.93 2.13
N ALA A 54 0.47 -7.79 3.15
CA ALA A 54 1.26 -7.56 4.35
C ALA A 54 2.75 -7.42 4.01
N ARG A 55 3.28 -8.30 3.17
CA ARG A 55 4.69 -8.24 2.77
C ARG A 55 5.01 -7.04 1.88
N GLU A 56 4.12 -6.68 0.95
CA GLU A 56 4.24 -5.45 0.15
C GLU A 56 4.32 -4.22 1.05
N LYS A 57 3.53 -4.17 2.12
CA LYS A 57 3.55 -3.09 3.12
C LYS A 57 4.87 -3.04 3.89
N GLU A 58 5.34 -4.17 4.41
CA GLU A 58 6.64 -4.25 5.12
C GLU A 58 7.78 -3.73 4.23
N LEU A 59 7.84 -4.15 2.96
CA LEU A 59 8.85 -3.70 2.01
C LEU A 59 8.78 -2.20 1.69
N ALA A 60 7.59 -1.59 1.78
CA ALA A 60 7.42 -0.15 1.63
C ALA A 60 7.91 0.60 2.88
N GLU A 61 7.55 0.13 4.07
CA GLU A 61 7.99 0.69 5.36
C GLU A 61 9.51 0.64 5.50
N GLU A 62 10.16 -0.48 5.12
CA GLU A 62 11.62 -0.63 5.09
C GLU A 62 12.32 0.44 4.21
N LYS A 63 11.64 0.90 3.16
CA LYS A 63 12.14 1.94 2.25
C LYS A 63 11.81 3.36 2.71
N GLY A 64 11.22 3.52 3.90
CA GLY A 64 10.71 4.80 4.38
C GLY A 64 9.51 5.31 3.58
N GLN A 65 8.90 4.46 2.74
CA GLN A 65 7.66 4.74 2.03
C GLN A 65 6.50 4.43 2.97
N ASN A 66 6.44 5.17 4.08
CA ASN A 66 5.26 5.15 4.94
C ASN A 66 4.08 5.68 4.12
N ASN A 67 2.92 5.04 4.25
CA ASN A 67 1.64 5.37 3.61
C ASN A 67 1.16 6.78 4.02
N LEU A 68 1.91 7.83 3.66
CA LEU A 68 1.60 9.24 3.92
C LEU A 68 0.53 9.76 2.96
N ASP A 69 0.30 9.05 1.85
CA ASP A 69 -0.74 9.39 0.86
C ASP A 69 -2.07 8.69 1.18
N ARG A 70 -2.43 8.57 2.46
CA ARG A 70 -3.78 8.14 2.80
C ARG A 70 -4.72 9.24 2.31
N PRO A 71 -5.72 8.95 1.46
CA PRO A 71 -6.68 9.96 1.04
C PRO A 71 -7.37 10.55 2.27
N TYR A 72 -7.29 11.87 2.42
CA TYR A 72 -7.99 12.62 3.46
C TYR A 72 -9.29 13.18 2.87
N TYR A 73 -10.33 13.29 3.69
CA TYR A 73 -11.51 14.04 3.28
C TYR A 73 -11.17 15.54 3.24
N ALA A 74 -11.76 16.28 2.30
CA ALA A 74 -11.51 17.73 2.17
C ALA A 74 -11.87 18.50 3.46
N ASP A 75 -12.81 17.98 4.25
CA ASP A 75 -13.27 18.57 5.50
C ASP A 75 -12.49 18.06 6.74
N GLU A 76 -11.48 17.20 6.55
CA GLU A 76 -10.71 16.64 7.65
C GLU A 76 -9.72 17.66 8.22
N PRO A 77 -9.73 17.93 9.54
CA PRO A 77 -8.83 18.91 10.14
C PRO A 77 -7.38 18.42 10.06
N GLN A 78 -6.54 19.13 9.32
CA GLN A 78 -5.12 18.82 9.22
C GLN A 78 -4.42 18.99 10.59
N THR A 79 -3.79 17.93 11.08
CA THR A 79 -3.02 17.92 12.34
C THR A 79 -1.64 18.57 12.20
N THR A 80 -1.21 18.90 10.98
CA THR A 80 0.08 19.52 10.70
C THR A 80 -0.04 21.05 10.70
N GLN A 81 0.48 21.71 11.75
CA GLN A 81 0.70 23.17 11.71
C GLN A 81 1.94 23.47 10.88
N THR A 82 1.74 23.93 9.64
CA THR A 82 2.81 24.53 8.83
C THR A 82 3.09 25.93 9.36
N VAL A 83 4.20 26.12 10.07
CA VAL A 83 4.68 27.46 10.44
C VAL A 83 5.53 28.04 9.31
N PRO A 84 5.27 29.30 8.87
CA PRO A 84 6.14 29.98 7.93
C PRO A 84 7.57 30.08 8.48
N LEU A 85 8.58 29.74 7.66
CA LEU A 85 9.99 29.77 8.08
C LEU A 85 10.43 31.16 8.54
N ASP A 86 9.79 32.19 8.01
CA ASP A 86 10.00 33.61 8.29
C ASP A 86 9.68 33.99 9.75
N GLN A 87 8.90 33.17 10.47
CA GLN A 87 8.60 33.37 11.89
C GLN A 87 9.63 32.74 12.84
N ILE A 88 10.56 31.93 12.31
CA ILE A 88 11.60 31.27 13.10
C ILE A 88 12.79 32.23 13.27
N GLN A 89 12.63 33.24 14.12
CA GLN A 89 13.76 34.10 14.52
C GLN A 89 14.71 33.34 15.46
N ARG A 90 15.94 33.11 14.99
CA ARG A 90 17.04 32.57 15.80
C ARG A 90 17.41 33.57 16.90
N HIS A 91 16.95 33.32 18.12
CA HIS A 91 17.41 34.07 19.29
C HIS A 91 18.87 33.73 19.59
N ASN A 92 19.79 34.61 19.17
CA ASN A 92 21.19 34.57 19.62
C ASN A 92 21.26 35.05 21.07
N LYS A 93 21.29 34.11 22.02
CA LYS A 93 21.64 34.39 23.42
C LYS A 93 23.12 34.77 23.47
N LYS A 94 23.43 36.06 23.67
CA LYS A 94 24.77 36.48 24.08
C LYS A 94 25.00 35.99 25.51
N LEU A 95 26.05 35.19 25.70
CA LEU A 95 26.62 34.91 27.01
C LEU A 95 27.21 36.20 27.57
N HIS A 96 26.85 36.53 28.81
CA HIS A 96 27.59 37.44 29.69
C HIS A 96 28.02 36.64 30.92
#